data_AF-A0AAE3GN26-F1
#
_entry.id   AF-A0AAE3GN26-F1
#
_cell.length_a   1.000
_cell.length_b   1.000
_cell.length_c   1.000
_cell.angle_alpha   90.00
_cell.angle_beta   90.00
_cell.angle_gamma   90.00
#
_symmetry.space_group_name_H-M   'P 1'
#
loop_
_entity.id
_entity.type
_entity.pdbx_description
1 polymer ?
#
loop_
_entity_poly.entity_id
_entity_poly.type
_entity_poly.pdbx_seq_one_letter_code
_entity_poly.pdbx_strand_id
1 'polypeptide(L)'
;MGDQDPDDEFGLTAEQRAAFEAMPPDQRHAMSDYLHRARAFTAEFRDLFRDCGRRLDNLAQRLGETLPQQPNQDAREQLLDLLMAINLQAETAHAIARDDMAAKDAHQQGASHYLERFNERVNRGPG
;
A
#
# COMPACT_ATOMS: atom_id res chain seq x y z
N MET A 1 -20.50 12.95 3.52
CA MET A 1 -20.74 11.87 2.54
C MET A 1 -21.08 12.58 1.24
N GLY A 2 -20.15 12.62 0.29
CA GLY A 2 -20.40 13.26 -1.00
C GLY A 2 -21.15 12.29 -1.89
N ASP A 3 -22.26 12.75 -2.47
CA ASP A 3 -22.95 12.09 -3.59
C ASP A 3 -21.94 11.87 -4.71
N GLN A 4 -21.44 10.65 -4.84
CA GLN A 4 -20.80 10.20 -6.07
C GLN A 4 -21.92 9.69 -6.97
N ASP A 5 -22.20 10.44 -8.03
CA ASP A 5 -23.10 10.01 -9.10
C ASP A 5 -22.53 8.74 -9.73
N PRO A 6 -23.28 7.62 -9.78
CA PRO A 6 -22.80 6.36 -10.36
C PRO A 6 -22.42 6.46 -11.85
N ASP A 7 -22.85 7.52 -12.56
CA ASP A 7 -22.48 7.81 -13.94
C ASP A 7 -21.25 8.72 -14.06
N ASP A 8 -20.46 8.85 -12.98
CA ASP A 8 -19.24 9.63 -12.98
C ASP A 8 -18.02 8.91 -13.56
N GLU A 9 -17.97 8.97 -14.89
CA GLU A 9 -16.85 8.51 -15.71
C GLU A 9 -15.51 9.09 -15.23
N PHE A 10 -15.44 10.18 -14.46
CA PHE A 10 -14.17 10.76 -14.02
C PHE A 10 -13.94 10.81 -12.51
N GLY A 11 -14.93 10.54 -11.66
CA GLY A 11 -14.79 10.61 -10.20
C GLY A 11 -14.63 12.05 -9.68
N LEU A 12 -15.16 13.00 -10.45
CA LEU A 12 -15.22 14.43 -10.19
C LEU A 12 -16.35 14.76 -9.21
N THR A 13 -16.10 15.71 -8.32
CA THR A 13 -17.18 16.33 -7.54
C THR A 13 -18.15 17.06 -8.47
N ALA A 14 -19.37 17.35 -7.99
CA ALA A 14 -20.35 18.12 -8.74
C ALA A 14 -19.79 19.48 -9.24
N GLU A 15 -18.97 20.15 -8.42
CA GLU A 15 -18.30 21.40 -8.80
C GLU A 15 -17.25 21.20 -9.90
N GLN A 16 -16.45 20.13 -9.81
CA GLN A 16 -15.44 19.80 -10.81
C GLN A 16 -16.07 19.38 -12.14
N ARG A 17 -17.18 18.64 -12.08
CA ARG A 17 -17.97 18.27 -13.26
C ARG A 17 -18.55 19.50 -13.94
N ALA A 18 -19.18 20.41 -13.18
CA ALA A 18 -19.70 21.66 -13.73
C ALA A 18 -18.59 22.49 -14.38
N ALA A 19 -17.41 22.56 -13.76
CA ALA A 19 -16.25 23.24 -14.34
C ALA A 19 -15.76 22.56 -15.64
N PHE A 20 -15.74 21.22 -15.69
CA PHE A 20 -15.38 20.44 -16.87
C PHE A 20 -16.39 20.61 -18.03
N GLU A 21 -17.68 20.59 -17.71
CA GLU A 21 -18.77 20.84 -18.66
C GLU A 21 -18.77 22.28 -19.19
N ALA A 22 -18.30 23.25 -18.40
CA ALA A 22 -18.16 24.64 -18.86
C ALA A 22 -16.96 24.89 -19.79
N MET A 23 -16.03 23.92 -19.94
CA MET A 23 -14.85 24.10 -20.80
C MET A 23 -15.21 24.16 -22.29
N PRO A 24 -14.47 24.93 -23.11
CA PRO A 24 -14.55 24.84 -24.56
C PRO A 24 -14.30 23.40 -25.07
N PRO A 25 -14.90 22.98 -26.19
CA PRO A 25 -14.81 21.58 -26.67
C PRO A 25 -13.38 21.04 -26.77
N ASP A 26 -12.45 21.81 -27.33
CA ASP A 26 -11.04 21.40 -27.49
C ASP A 26 -10.33 21.22 -26.15
N GLN A 27 -10.62 22.10 -25.17
CA GLN A 27 -10.07 22.00 -23.82
C GLN A 27 -10.68 20.83 -23.06
N ARG A 28 -11.97 20.56 -23.27
CA ARG A 28 -12.66 19.41 -22.66
C ARG A 28 -12.11 18.09 -23.19
N HIS A 29 -11.85 17.97 -24.49
CA HIS A 29 -11.20 16.79 -25.07
C HIS A 29 -9.80 16.57 -24.51
N ALA A 30 -8.96 17.63 -24.47
CA ALA A 30 -7.61 17.52 -23.91
C ALA A 30 -7.61 17.13 -22.42
N MET A 31 -8.55 17.67 -21.65
CA MET A 31 -8.73 17.34 -20.24
C MET A 31 -9.26 15.91 -20.05
N SER A 32 -10.20 15.45 -20.88
CA SER A 32 -10.68 14.06 -20.89
C SER A 32 -9.53 13.08 -21.15
N ASP A 33 -8.72 13.33 -22.18
CA ASP A 33 -7.54 12.51 -22.49
C ASP A 33 -6.52 12.48 -21.35
N TYR A 34 -6.37 13.59 -20.63
CA TYR A 34 -5.54 13.64 -19.44
C TYR A 34 -6.10 12.77 -18.31
N LEU A 35 -7.40 12.89 -18.01
CA LEU A 35 -8.07 12.11 -16.96
C LEU A 35 -8.06 10.61 -17.26
N HIS A 36 -8.26 10.20 -18.52
CA HIS A 36 -8.13 8.80 -18.93
C HIS A 36 -6.73 8.26 -18.72
N ARG A 37 -5.69 9.02 -19.10
CA ARG A 37 -4.29 8.63 -18.85
C ARG A 37 -3.96 8.54 -17.37
N ALA A 38 -4.43 9.51 -16.57
CA ALA A 38 -4.25 9.48 -15.13
C ALA A 38 -4.88 8.23 -14.50
N ARG A 39 -6.10 7.88 -14.92
CA ARG A 39 -6.80 6.67 -14.46
C ARG A 39 -6.07 5.39 -14.83
N ALA A 40 -5.61 5.29 -16.08
CA ALA A 40 -4.83 4.14 -16.53
C ALA A 40 -3.55 3.99 -15.68
N PHE A 41 -2.84 5.09 -15.44
CA PHE A 41 -1.66 5.10 -14.58
C PHE A 41 -1.99 4.68 -13.14
N THR A 42 -3.09 5.17 -12.56
CA THR A 42 -3.53 4.76 -11.22
C THR A 42 -3.87 3.27 -11.16
N ALA A 43 -4.50 2.72 -12.20
CA ALA A 43 -4.79 1.29 -12.27
C ALA A 43 -3.51 0.44 -12.32
N GLU A 44 -2.57 0.80 -13.19
CA GLU A 44 -1.25 0.15 -13.26
C GLU A 44 -0.51 0.24 -11.92
N PHE A 45 -0.53 1.41 -11.29
CA PHE A 45 0.08 1.61 -9.98
C PHE A 45 -0.55 0.70 -8.92
N ARG A 46 -1.88 0.60 -8.85
CA ARG A 46 -2.57 -0.31 -7.92
C ARG A 46 -2.21 -1.77 -8.18
N ASP A 47 -2.08 -2.17 -9.44
CA ASP A 47 -1.67 -3.53 -9.81
C ASP A 47 -0.23 -3.84 -9.38
N LEU A 48 0.69 -2.87 -9.51
CA LEU A 48 2.06 -3.01 -8.99
C LEU A 48 2.07 -3.22 -7.48
N PHE A 49 1.26 -2.47 -6.72
CA PHE A 49 1.16 -2.65 -5.27
C PHE A 49 0.51 -3.98 -4.90
N ARG A 50 -0.46 -4.47 -5.67
CA ARG A 50 -1.04 -5.82 -5.48
C ARG A 50 -0.01 -6.92 -5.72
N ASP A 51 0.86 -6.78 -6.73
CA ASP A 51 1.96 -7.71 -6.95
C ASP A 51 3.02 -7.64 -5.84
N CYS A 52 3.37 -6.43 -5.40
CA CYS A 52 4.27 -6.20 -4.28
C CYS A 52 3.77 -6.87 -2.99
N GLY A 53 2.50 -6.64 -2.63
CA GLY A 53 1.85 -7.27 -1.48
C GLY A 53 1.93 -8.79 -1.52
N ARG A 54 1.58 -9.40 -2.67
CA ARG A 54 1.70 -10.87 -2.84
C ARG A 54 3.13 -11.38 -2.70
N ARG A 55 4.14 -10.64 -3.16
CA ARG A 55 5.55 -11.04 -2.99
C ARG A 55 5.96 -10.98 -1.53
N LEU A 56 5.51 -9.96 -0.80
CA LEU A 56 5.77 -9.81 0.63
C LEU A 56 5.03 -10.89 1.45
N ASP A 57 3.80 -11.25 1.09
CA ASP A 57 3.06 -12.36 1.70
C ASP A 57 3.83 -13.69 1.56
N ASN A 58 4.33 -13.98 0.35
CA ASN A 58 5.15 -15.16 0.10
C ASN A 58 6.46 -15.15 0.91
N LEU A 59 7.08 -13.98 1.07
CA LEU A 59 8.28 -13.84 1.89
C LEU A 59 7.96 -14.08 3.37
N ALA A 60 6.88 -13.50 3.87
CA ALA A 60 6.42 -13.68 5.24
C ALA A 60 6.09 -15.14 5.54
N GLN A 61 5.41 -15.83 4.62
CA GLN A 61 5.12 -17.26 4.75
C GLN A 61 6.42 -18.08 4.89
N ARG A 62 7.38 -17.88 3.98
CA ARG A 62 8.68 -18.58 4.03
C ARG A 62 9.42 -18.31 5.33
N LEU A 63 9.42 -17.05 5.80
CA LEU A 63 10.05 -16.69 7.06
C LEU A 63 9.34 -17.34 8.25
N GLY A 64 8.00 -17.38 8.23
CA GLY A 64 7.19 -18.08 9.22
C GLY A 64 7.49 -19.57 9.31
N GLU A 65 7.75 -20.23 8.18
CA GLU A 65 8.14 -21.65 8.13
C GLU A 65 9.53 -21.91 8.73
N THR A 66 10.44 -20.93 8.69
CA THR A 66 11.77 -21.03 9.32
C THR A 66 11.76 -20.78 10.83
N LEU A 67 10.74 -20.09 11.34
CA LEU A 67 10.71 -19.60 12.72
C LEU A 67 10.71 -20.72 13.79
N PRO A 68 9.94 -21.81 13.63
CA PRO A 68 10.00 -22.96 14.55
C PRO A 68 11.36 -23.69 14.52
N GLN A 69 12.13 -23.53 13.44
CA GLN A 69 13.40 -24.21 13.23
C GLN A 69 14.57 -23.48 13.90
N GLN A 70 14.36 -22.26 14.40
CA GLN A 70 15.40 -21.46 15.04
C GLN A 70 15.58 -21.87 16.50
N PRO A 71 16.69 -22.55 16.90
CA PRO A 71 16.89 -23.01 18.28
C PRO A 71 17.28 -21.88 19.23
N ASN A 72 17.88 -20.79 18.73
CA ASN A 72 18.28 -19.66 19.55
C ASN A 72 17.09 -18.72 19.78
N GLN A 73 16.74 -18.47 21.05
CA GLN A 73 15.60 -17.63 21.40
C GLN A 73 15.74 -16.20 20.90
N ASP A 74 16.91 -15.58 21.04
CA ASP A 74 17.14 -14.21 20.58
C ASP A 74 17.02 -14.10 19.06
N ALA A 75 17.59 -15.06 18.33
CA ALA A 75 17.45 -15.14 16.88
C ALA A 75 15.99 -15.38 16.47
N ARG A 76 15.22 -16.15 17.26
CA ARG A 76 13.79 -16.34 17.01
C ARG A 76 13.00 -15.05 17.24
N GLU A 77 13.32 -14.29 18.28
CA GLU A 77 12.69 -12.98 18.53
C GLU A 77 13.04 -11.96 17.44
N GLN A 78 14.28 -11.95 16.94
CA GLN A 78 14.67 -11.14 15.79
C GLN A 78 13.88 -11.53 14.52
N LEU A 79 13.74 -12.82 14.24
CA LEU A 79 12.97 -13.29 13.09
C LEU A 79 11.47 -12.99 13.23
N LEU A 80 10.93 -13.01 14.46
CA LEU A 80 9.55 -12.59 14.74
C LEU A 80 9.35 -11.11 14.44
N ASP A 81 10.24 -10.24 14.90
CA ASP A 81 10.15 -8.80 14.64
C ASP A 81 10.24 -8.53 13.12
N LEU A 82 11.15 -9.20 12.40
CA LEU A 82 11.24 -9.10 10.95
C LEU A 82 9.98 -9.63 10.23
N LEU A 83 9.41 -10.75 10.69
CA LEU A 83 8.18 -11.31 10.13
C LEU A 83 7.01 -10.35 10.29
N MET A 84 6.85 -9.76 11.48
CA MET A 84 5.80 -8.77 11.74
C MET A 84 5.97 -7.52 10.87
N ALA A 85 7.20 -7.04 10.70
CA ALA A 85 7.49 -5.94 9.78
C ALA A 85 7.09 -6.27 8.33
N ILE A 86 7.47 -7.44 7.82
CA ILE A 86 7.16 -7.86 6.44
C ILE A 86 5.64 -8.01 6.24
N ASN A 87 4.92 -8.64 7.19
CA ASN A 87 3.46 -8.75 7.14
C ASN A 87 2.79 -7.38 7.06
N LEU A 88 3.21 -6.43 7.90
CA LEU A 88 2.63 -5.09 7.89
C LEU A 88 3.01 -4.30 6.62
N GLN A 89 4.17 -4.54 6.03
CA GLN A 89 4.51 -3.99 4.70
C GLN A 89 3.64 -4.59 3.60
N ALA A 90 3.31 -5.89 3.67
CA ALA A 90 2.37 -6.51 2.74
C ALA A 90 0.98 -5.87 2.85
N GLU A 91 0.46 -5.70 4.06
CA GLU A 91 -0.81 -5.03 4.34
C GLU A 91 -0.80 -3.56 3.88
N THR A 92 0.33 -2.86 4.05
CA THR A 92 0.52 -1.50 3.52
C THR A 92 0.36 -1.49 1.99
N ALA A 93 1.00 -2.43 1.29
CA ALA A 93 0.89 -2.54 -0.16
C ALA A 93 -0.54 -2.87 -0.61
N HIS A 94 -1.22 -3.79 0.09
CA HIS A 94 -2.63 -4.12 -0.18
C HIS A 94 -3.58 -2.96 0.12
N ALA A 95 -3.29 -2.14 1.13
CA ALA A 95 -4.05 -0.93 1.42
C ALA A 95 -3.90 0.12 0.31
N ILE A 96 -2.69 0.34 -0.21
CA ILE A 96 -2.45 1.23 -1.37
C ILE A 96 -3.19 0.72 -2.60
N ALA A 97 -3.14 -0.60 -2.87
CA ALA A 97 -3.85 -1.20 -4.00
C ALA A 97 -5.39 -1.03 -3.91
N ARG A 98 -5.93 -0.87 -2.70
CA ARG A 98 -7.36 -0.65 -2.40
C ARG A 98 -7.73 0.82 -2.23
N ASP A 99 -6.76 1.74 -2.35
CA ASP A 99 -6.94 3.18 -2.08
C ASP A 99 -7.33 3.51 -0.62
N ASP A 100 -6.96 2.63 0.32
CA ASP A 100 -7.22 2.82 1.75
C ASP A 100 -6.00 3.46 2.43
N MET A 101 -5.93 4.80 2.35
CA MET A 101 -4.80 5.57 2.89
C MET A 101 -4.71 5.52 4.43
N ALA A 102 -5.84 5.37 5.12
CA ALA A 102 -5.86 5.27 6.57
C ALA A 102 -5.27 3.94 7.05
N ALA A 103 -5.66 2.82 6.43
CA ALA A 103 -5.05 1.52 6.71
C ALA A 103 -3.57 1.52 6.35
N LYS A 104 -3.21 2.10 5.19
CA LYS A 104 -1.81 2.25 4.75
C LYS A 104 -0.96 2.95 5.81
N ASP A 105 -1.42 4.06 6.38
CA ASP A 105 -0.66 4.80 7.39
C ASP A 105 -0.54 4.02 8.71
N ALA A 106 -1.62 3.36 9.14
CA ALA A 106 -1.61 2.52 10.34
C ALA A 106 -0.64 1.33 10.22
N HIS A 107 -0.66 0.63 9.08
CA HIS A 107 0.24 -0.49 8.83
C HIS A 107 1.69 -0.03 8.69
N GLN A 108 1.95 1.09 8.03
CA GLN A 108 3.29 1.64 7.89
C GLN A 108 3.90 2.01 9.25
N GLN A 109 3.12 2.63 10.14
CA GLN A 109 3.57 2.95 11.50
C GLN A 109 3.93 1.68 12.29
N GLY A 110 3.07 0.66 12.22
CA GLY A 110 3.34 -0.63 12.85
C GLY A 110 4.59 -1.31 12.29
N ALA A 111 4.78 -1.29 10.97
CA ALA A 111 5.94 -1.87 10.32
C ALA A 111 7.25 -1.19 10.78
N SER A 112 7.27 0.14 10.87
CA SER A 112 8.41 0.90 11.37
C SER A 112 8.77 0.49 12.81
N HIS A 113 7.77 0.33 13.68
CA HIS A 113 7.99 -0.10 15.06
C HIS A 113 8.71 -1.45 15.15
N TYR A 114 8.29 -2.44 14.36
CA TYR A 114 8.94 -3.76 14.36
C TYR A 114 10.34 -3.75 13.72
N LEU A 115 10.57 -2.91 12.69
CA LEU A 115 11.89 -2.72 12.11
C LEU A 115 12.87 -2.06 13.09
N GLU A 116 12.40 -1.07 13.87
CA GLU A 116 13.20 -0.45 14.93
C GLU A 116 13.60 -1.47 15.98
N ARG A 117 12.65 -2.26 16.48
CA ARG A 117 12.93 -3.35 17.44
C ARG A 117 13.90 -4.39 16.88
N PHE A 118 13.74 -4.79 15.63
CA PHE A 118 14.66 -5.70 14.97
C PHE A 118 16.09 -5.11 14.95
N ASN A 119 16.23 -3.86 14.52
CA ASN A 119 17.52 -3.17 14.48
C ASN A 119 18.16 -3.05 15.87
N GLU A 120 17.37 -2.72 16.90
CA GLU A 120 17.85 -2.66 18.28
C GLU A 120 18.39 -4.01 18.77
N ARG A 121 17.69 -5.12 18.48
CA ARG A 121 18.12 -6.47 18.86
C ARG A 121 19.35 -6.92 18.10
N VAL A 122 19.45 -6.62 16.81
CA VAL A 122 20.64 -6.93 16.00
C VAL A 122 21.85 -6.14 16.51
N ASN A 123 21.68 -4.85 16.83
CA ASN A 123 22.74 -3.98 17.29
C ASN A 123 23.22 -4.26 18.72
N ARG A 124 22.39 -4.90 19.56
CA ARG A 124 22.80 -5.34 20.91
C ARG A 124 23.77 -6.54 20.88
N GLY A 125 23.82 -7.31 19.79
CA GLY A 125 24.59 -8.54 19.68
C GLY A 125 24.02 -9.68 20.55
N PRO A 126 24.43 -10.95 20.33
CA PRO A 126 24.06 -12.04 21.22
C PRO A 126 24.72 -11.83 22.59
N GLY A 127 23.91 -11.78 23.64
CA GLY A 127 24.35 -11.80 25.03
C GLY A 127 24.81 -13.18 25.49
#